data_AF-A0A1V5C4F9-F1
#
_entry.id   AF-A0A1V5C4F9-F1
#
_cell.length_a   1.000
_cell.length_b   1.000
_cell.length_c   1.000
_cell.angle_alpha   90.00
_cell.angle_beta   90.00
_cell.angle_gamma   90.00
#
_symmetry.space_group_name_H-M   'P 1'
#
loop_
_entity.id
_entity.type
_entity.pdbx_description
1 polymer ?
#
loop_
_entity_poly.entity_id
_entity_poly.type
_entity_poly.pdbx_seq_one_letter_code
_entity_poly.pdbx_strand_id
1 'polypeptide(L)'
;MNVDNVFLISGIACLIAAVVGGGLKAFGIEVPALRSLIRQIVLGILGVILVVMGVIHPSGTTDTKAGRPEAGRPQTVPMPDRAKPTIAGGPIAVKVNNYPRIVQAGGGTDISVLATARDGSAIPGARVVLSAGGGAFQETGTTQAMGSTNEKGVYRTKWRTYEAGAYTGNMSYRIGVQVTKEGFDRGRGEIAIPVKVN
;
A
#
# COMPACT_ATOMS: atom_id res chain seq x y z
N MET A 1 10.95 2.18 -0.55
CA MET A 1 9.83 3.13 -0.75
C MET A 1 10.16 3.96 -1.98
N ASN A 2 9.31 3.95 -3.01
CA ASN A 2 9.54 4.74 -4.22
C ASN A 2 9.38 6.23 -3.90
N VAL A 3 10.23 7.05 -4.51
CA VAL A 3 10.28 8.51 -4.29
C VAL A 3 8.91 9.16 -4.58
N ASP A 4 8.16 8.58 -5.52
CA ASP A 4 6.80 9.01 -5.89
C ASP A 4 5.80 8.92 -4.72
N ASN A 5 5.91 7.89 -3.89
CA ASN A 5 5.04 7.72 -2.72
C ASN A 5 5.39 8.74 -1.62
N VAL A 6 6.66 9.14 -1.51
CA VAL A 6 7.10 10.13 -0.53
C VAL A 6 6.55 11.51 -0.89
N PHE A 7 6.59 11.88 -2.17
CA PHE A 7 5.99 13.14 -2.63
C PHE A 7 4.47 13.17 -2.47
N LEU A 8 3.80 12.07 -2.77
CA LEU A 8 2.34 11.97 -2.67
C LEU A 8 1.88 12.06 -1.21
N ILE A 9 2.54 11.34 -0.30
CA ILE A 9 2.23 11.38 1.14
C ILE A 9 2.55 12.75 1.73
N SER A 10 3.69 13.34 1.37
CA SER A 10 4.09 14.69 1.82
C SER A 10 3.10 15.76 1.33
N GLY A 11 2.66 15.68 0.07
CA GLY A 11 1.69 16.61 -0.50
C GLY A 11 0.32 16.55 0.19
N ILE A 12 -0.20 15.32 0.42
CA ILE A 12 -1.47 15.13 1.14
C ILE A 12 -1.36 15.61 2.59
N ALA A 13 -0.26 15.31 3.28
CA ALA A 13 -0.02 15.78 4.64
C ALA A 13 0.01 17.32 4.71
N CYS A 14 0.64 17.98 3.75
CA CYS A 14 0.70 19.44 3.65
C CYS A 14 -0.69 20.06 3.41
N LEU A 15 -1.50 19.44 2.55
CA LEU A 15 -2.87 19.89 2.28
C LEU A 15 -3.78 19.71 3.50
N ILE A 16 -3.70 18.57 4.19
CA ILE A 16 -4.45 18.35 5.43
C ILE A 16 -4.01 19.34 6.51
N ALA A 17 -2.71 19.58 6.66
CA ALA A 17 -2.19 20.57 7.61
C ALA A 17 -2.69 21.99 7.30
N ALA A 18 -2.80 22.37 6.02
CA ALA A 18 -3.35 23.65 5.61
C ALA A 18 -4.85 23.77 5.92
N VAL A 19 -5.63 22.70 5.73
CA VAL A 19 -7.07 22.66 6.05
C VAL A 19 -7.31 22.65 7.57
N VAL A 20 -6.50 21.90 8.31
CA VAL A 20 -6.58 21.77 9.78
C VAL A 20 -5.90 22.95 10.49
N GLY A 21 -5.17 23.81 9.77
CA GLY A 21 -4.48 25.01 10.28
C GLY A 21 -5.37 26.04 11.00
N GLY A 22 -6.68 25.84 11.09
CA GLY A 22 -7.59 26.57 11.99
C GLY A 22 -7.74 25.99 13.41
N GLY A 23 -7.17 24.82 13.71
CA GLY A 23 -7.36 24.07 14.96
C GLY A 23 -6.61 24.60 16.19
N LEU A 24 -5.66 25.54 16.00
CA LEU A 24 -5.00 26.24 17.12
C LEU A 24 -5.94 27.17 17.89
N LYS A 25 -7.18 27.33 17.43
CA LYS A 25 -8.24 28.04 18.15
C LYS A 25 -8.80 27.26 19.35
N ALA A 26 -8.47 25.96 19.49
CA ALA A 26 -8.95 25.10 20.58
C ALA A 26 -8.06 25.14 21.85
N PHE A 27 -6.98 25.91 21.86
CA PHE A 27 -6.02 25.99 22.99
C PHE A 27 -6.18 27.23 23.89
N GLY A 28 -7.33 27.93 23.85
CA GLY A 28 -7.66 28.93 24.89
C GLY A 28 -6.75 30.16 24.97
N ILE A 29 -5.87 30.40 23.99
CA ILE A 29 -5.21 31.69 23.82
C ILE A 29 -6.13 32.55 22.96
N GLU A 30 -6.90 33.42 23.62
CA GLU A 30 -7.67 34.49 23.00
C GLU A 30 -6.71 35.50 22.35
N VAL A 31 -6.26 35.21 21.13
CA VAL A 31 -5.85 36.31 20.25
C VAL A 31 -7.16 36.96 19.80
N PRO A 32 -7.41 38.23 20.16
CA PRO A 32 -8.70 38.88 19.99
C PRO A 32 -9.26 38.59 18.61
N ALA A 33 -10.52 38.17 18.60
CA ALA A 33 -11.32 37.90 17.41
C ALA A 33 -11.39 39.17 16.55
N LEU A 34 -10.34 39.40 15.76
CA LEU A 34 -10.30 40.38 14.71
C LEU A 34 -11.30 39.90 13.65
N ARG A 35 -12.47 40.53 13.71
CA ARG A 35 -13.53 40.59 12.71
C ARG A 35 -12.96 40.65 11.29
N SER A 36 -12.63 39.51 10.70
CA SER A 36 -12.21 39.48 9.29
C SER A 36 -12.87 38.32 8.58
N LEU A 37 -14.19 38.43 8.49
CA LEU A 37 -15.04 37.71 7.54
C LEU A 37 -14.48 37.84 6.10
N ILE A 38 -13.74 38.92 5.84
CA ILE A 38 -12.98 39.18 4.60
C ILE A 38 -11.94 38.09 4.31
N ARG A 39 -11.16 37.61 5.28
CA ARG A 39 -10.15 36.55 5.03
C ARG A 39 -10.79 35.21 4.71
N GLN A 40 -11.94 34.90 5.32
CA GLN A 40 -12.69 33.68 5.04
C GLN A 40 -13.31 33.71 3.64
N ILE A 41 -13.79 34.88 3.19
CA ILE A 41 -14.27 35.07 1.81
C ILE A 41 -13.11 34.93 0.81
N VAL A 42 -11.94 35.52 1.08
CA VAL A 42 -10.78 35.43 0.17
C VAL A 42 -10.31 33.98 0.01
N LEU A 43 -10.22 33.22 1.10
CA LEU A 43 -9.84 31.80 1.06
C LEU A 43 -10.91 30.93 0.39
N GLY A 44 -12.20 31.21 0.65
CA GLY A 44 -13.31 30.53 -0.02
C GLY A 44 -13.31 30.75 -1.53
N ILE A 45 -13.13 32.00 -1.97
CA ILE A 45 -13.04 32.36 -3.39
C ILE A 45 -11.82 31.70 -4.04
N LEU A 46 -10.65 31.73 -3.39
CA LEU A 46 -9.45 31.06 -3.91
C LEU A 46 -9.68 29.54 -4.07
N GLY A 47 -10.34 28.91 -3.10
CA GLY A 47 -10.72 27.49 -3.19
C GLY A 47 -11.67 27.20 -4.35
N VAL A 48 -12.70 28.03 -4.55
CA VAL A 48 -13.63 27.89 -5.68
C VAL A 48 -12.92 28.08 -7.03
N ILE A 49 -12.00 29.07 -7.13
CA ILE A 49 -11.21 29.29 -8.35
C ILE A 49 -10.36 28.05 -8.69
N LEU A 50 -9.71 27.44 -7.69
CA LEU A 50 -8.92 26.23 -7.88
C LEU A 50 -9.77 25.03 -8.32
N VAL A 51 -10.97 24.86 -7.75
CA VAL A 51 -11.91 23.81 -8.17
C VAL A 51 -12.38 24.04 -9.60
N VAL A 52 -12.72 25.27 -9.97
CA VAL A 52 -13.17 25.62 -11.32
C VAL A 52 -12.05 25.42 -12.35
N MET A 53 -10.81 25.82 -12.06
CA MET A 53 -9.67 25.54 -12.95
C MET A 53 -9.40 24.03 -13.11
N GLY A 54 -9.56 23.24 -12.05
CA GLY A 54 -9.40 21.79 -12.12
C GLY A 54 -10.44 21.09 -13.01
N VAL A 55 -11.66 21.64 -13.10
CA VAL A 55 -12.73 21.10 -13.94
C VAL A 55 -12.61 21.56 -15.41
N ILE A 56 -11.93 22.68 -15.68
CA ILE A 56 -11.83 23.28 -17.02
C ILE A 56 -10.57 22.86 -17.78
N HIS A 57 -9.67 22.03 -17.23
CA HIS A 57 -8.61 21.43 -18.06
C HIS A 57 -9.14 20.22 -18.85
N PRO A 58 -9.48 20.36 -20.16
CA PRO A 58 -9.69 19.21 -21.01
C PRO A 58 -8.40 18.40 -21.06
N SER A 59 -8.55 17.10 -20.92
CA SER A 59 -7.49 16.12 -21.10
C SER A 59 -6.88 16.28 -22.49
N GLY A 60 -5.77 17.02 -22.58
CA GLY A 60 -4.94 17.10 -23.75
C GLY A 60 -4.17 15.80 -23.92
N THR A 61 -4.79 14.84 -24.60
CA THR A 61 -4.11 13.70 -25.23
C THR A 61 -2.95 14.23 -26.06
N THR A 62 -1.71 13.86 -25.70
CA THR A 62 -0.58 13.91 -26.62
C THR A 62 -0.16 12.47 -26.91
N ASP A 63 -0.86 11.88 -27.87
CA ASP A 63 -0.29 10.90 -28.78
C ASP A 63 0.88 11.59 -29.51
N THR A 64 2.11 11.21 -29.19
CA THR A 64 3.26 11.48 -30.06
C THR A 64 3.83 10.14 -30.49
N LYS A 65 3.22 9.57 -31.52
CA LYS A 65 3.84 8.59 -32.41
C LYS A 65 4.36 9.35 -33.63
N ALA A 66 5.67 9.60 -33.67
CA ALA A 66 6.37 9.99 -34.90
C ALA A 66 7.79 9.41 -34.84
N GLY A 67 8.04 8.36 -35.62
CA GLY A 67 9.37 7.78 -35.78
C GLY A 67 10.22 8.53 -36.81
N ARG A 68 11.54 8.35 -36.72
CA ARG A 68 12.48 8.30 -37.85
C ARG A 68 13.86 7.76 -37.41
N PRO A 69 14.78 7.42 -38.31
CA PRO A 69 15.23 6.04 -38.51
C PRO A 69 16.71 5.83 -38.16
N GLU A 70 17.05 4.68 -37.57
CA GLU A 70 18.46 4.27 -37.47
C GLU A 70 18.68 3.03 -38.33
N ALA A 71 19.18 3.29 -39.54
CA ALA A 71 19.73 2.28 -40.42
C ALA A 71 21.16 1.95 -39.96
N GLY A 72 21.28 0.89 -39.16
CA GLY A 72 22.54 0.21 -38.82
C GLY A 72 22.30 -1.29 -38.78
N ARG A 73 22.86 -2.03 -39.73
CA ARG A 73 22.61 -3.44 -40.05
C ARG A 73 23.27 -4.42 -39.04
N PRO A 74 23.10 -5.75 -39.21
CA PRO A 74 22.42 -6.66 -38.28
C PRO A 74 23.36 -7.43 -37.32
N GLN A 75 22.90 -7.69 -36.10
CA GLN A 75 23.33 -8.87 -35.36
C GLN A 75 22.11 -9.66 -34.88
N THR A 76 21.74 -10.64 -35.69
CA THR A 76 20.97 -11.82 -35.30
C THR A 76 21.83 -12.64 -34.34
N VAL A 77 21.73 -12.34 -33.04
CA VAL A 77 21.90 -13.38 -32.04
C VAL A 77 20.48 -13.72 -31.57
N PRO A 78 19.95 -14.93 -31.85
CA PRO A 78 18.73 -15.37 -31.22
C PRO A 78 19.04 -15.55 -29.73
N MET A 79 18.83 -14.48 -28.97
CA MET A 79 18.75 -14.58 -27.52
C MET A 79 17.56 -15.51 -27.26
N PRO A 80 17.71 -16.56 -26.45
CA PRO A 80 16.61 -17.42 -26.10
C PRO A 80 15.52 -16.52 -25.57
N ASP A 81 14.40 -16.53 -26.29
CA ASP A 81 13.12 -15.99 -25.90
C ASP A 81 12.99 -16.32 -24.41
N ARG A 82 13.16 -15.28 -23.57
CA ARG A 82 12.98 -15.38 -22.13
C ARG A 82 11.49 -15.57 -22.02
N ALA A 83 11.06 -16.81 -22.21
CA ALA A 83 9.69 -17.24 -22.22
C ALA A 83 9.08 -16.59 -20.99
N LYS A 84 8.35 -15.50 -21.25
CA LYS A 84 7.49 -14.88 -20.25
C LYS A 84 6.68 -16.09 -19.79
N PRO A 85 6.74 -16.50 -18.51
CA PRO A 85 5.91 -17.59 -18.05
C PRO A 85 4.49 -17.08 -18.22
N THR A 86 3.90 -17.37 -19.38
CA THR A 86 2.48 -17.20 -19.67
C THR A 86 1.84 -18.34 -18.91
N ILE A 87 1.90 -18.25 -17.59
CA ILE A 87 1.11 -19.07 -16.70
C ILE A 87 -0.30 -18.57 -16.98
N ALA A 88 -0.97 -19.28 -17.88
CA ALA A 88 -2.33 -18.99 -18.31
C ALA A 88 -3.24 -18.98 -17.07
N GLY A 89 -4.12 -17.99 -17.05
CA GLY A 89 -4.82 -17.53 -15.86
C GLY A 89 -5.69 -18.54 -15.14
N GLY A 90 -5.95 -18.21 -13.88
CA GLY A 90 -6.80 -18.93 -12.95
C GLY A 90 -6.68 -18.34 -11.54
N PRO A 91 -7.39 -18.91 -10.55
CA PRO A 91 -7.31 -18.47 -9.17
C PRO A 91 -5.91 -18.68 -8.60
N ILE A 92 -5.37 -17.63 -7.97
CA ILE A 92 -4.13 -17.72 -7.22
C ILE A 92 -4.40 -18.47 -5.91
N ALA A 93 -3.73 -19.62 -5.73
CA ALA A 93 -3.70 -20.30 -4.45
C ALA A 93 -2.75 -19.57 -3.50
N VAL A 94 -3.27 -19.15 -2.35
CA VAL A 94 -2.52 -18.40 -1.33
C VAL A 94 -2.32 -19.28 -0.11
N LYS A 95 -1.07 -19.58 0.23
CA LYS A 95 -0.70 -20.24 1.48
C LYS A 95 -0.03 -19.23 2.40
N VAL A 96 -0.60 -19.03 3.58
CA VAL A 96 -0.08 -18.11 4.60
C VAL A 96 0.44 -18.94 5.77
N ASN A 97 1.64 -18.63 6.24
CA ASN A 97 2.23 -19.31 7.39
C ASN A 97 2.95 -18.29 8.27
N ASN A 98 2.96 -18.53 9.58
CA ASN A 98 3.59 -17.65 10.55
C ASN A 98 4.48 -18.42 11.53
N TYR A 99 5.56 -17.78 11.97
CA TYR A 99 6.46 -18.30 12.98
C TYR A 99 7.03 -17.17 13.86
N PRO A 100 6.94 -17.28 15.20
CA PRO A 100 6.24 -18.31 15.97
C PRO A 100 4.72 -18.30 15.76
N ARG A 101 4.06 -19.46 15.87
CA ARG A 101 2.60 -19.57 15.68
C ARG A 101 1.81 -18.87 16.78
N ILE A 102 2.34 -18.86 18.00
CA ILE A 102 1.77 -18.19 19.16
C ILE A 102 2.72 -17.07 19.56
N VAL A 103 2.20 -15.86 19.71
CA VAL A 103 2.99 -14.67 20.03
C VAL A 103 2.70 -14.27 21.48
N GLN A 104 3.71 -13.84 22.21
CA GLN A 104 3.53 -13.25 23.54
C GLN A 104 3.11 -11.79 23.39
N ALA A 105 2.33 -11.25 24.33
CA ALA A 105 2.00 -9.82 24.33
C ALA A 105 3.30 -8.97 24.35
N GLY A 106 3.37 -7.91 23.52
CA GLY A 106 4.61 -7.17 23.20
C GLY A 106 5.54 -7.84 22.17
N GLY A 107 5.28 -9.09 21.78
CA GLY A 107 6.09 -9.85 20.82
C GLY A 107 5.70 -9.67 19.36
N GLY A 108 6.33 -10.46 18.48
CA GLY A 108 6.02 -10.48 17.05
C GLY A 108 6.21 -11.85 16.41
N THR A 109 5.76 -11.95 15.16
CA THR A 109 5.90 -13.13 14.29
C THR A 109 6.33 -12.72 12.89
N ASP A 110 7.13 -13.57 12.27
CA ASP A 110 7.36 -13.53 10.83
C ASP A 110 6.15 -14.16 10.12
N ILE A 111 5.66 -13.49 9.09
CA ILE A 111 4.58 -13.96 8.22
C ILE A 111 5.15 -14.19 6.83
N SER A 112 4.85 -15.35 6.28
CA SER A 112 5.22 -15.74 4.93
C SER A 112 3.97 -16.04 4.11
N VAL A 113 3.89 -15.44 2.93
CA VAL A 113 2.81 -15.63 1.97
C VAL A 113 3.41 -16.27 0.73
N LEU A 114 2.95 -17.47 0.38
CA LEU A 114 3.30 -18.17 -0.85
C LEU A 114 2.12 -18.07 -1.82
N ALA A 115 2.39 -17.52 -3.01
CA ALA A 115 1.43 -17.43 -4.12
C ALA A 115 1.79 -18.47 -5.19
N THR A 116 0.89 -19.39 -5.44
CA THR A 116 1.04 -20.43 -6.47
C THR A 116 -0.13 -20.41 -7.44
N ALA A 117 0.15 -20.72 -8.70
CA ALA A 117 -0.86 -20.93 -9.73
C ALA A 117 -1.53 -22.30 -9.58
N ARG A 118 -2.53 -22.57 -10.42
CA ARG A 118 -3.31 -23.82 -10.38
C ARG A 118 -2.46 -25.08 -10.62
N ASP A 119 -1.43 -24.95 -11.44
CA ASP A 119 -0.44 -26.00 -11.73
C ASP A 119 0.60 -26.19 -10.61
N GLY A 120 0.54 -25.38 -9.55
CA GLY A 120 1.50 -25.37 -8.45
C GLY A 120 2.74 -24.50 -8.71
N SER A 121 2.85 -23.88 -9.89
CA SER A 121 3.97 -22.99 -10.22
C SER A 121 3.96 -21.75 -9.34
N ALA A 122 5.14 -21.32 -8.90
CA ALA A 122 5.28 -20.07 -8.15
C ALA A 122 4.94 -18.86 -9.02
N ILE A 123 4.24 -17.87 -8.44
CA ILE A 123 3.87 -16.63 -9.15
C ILE A 123 4.78 -15.49 -8.67
N PRO A 124 5.83 -15.13 -9.43
CA PRO A 124 6.71 -14.03 -9.06
C PRO A 124 6.11 -12.65 -9.38
N GLY A 125 6.46 -11.67 -8.55
CA GLY A 125 5.99 -10.29 -8.68
C GLY A 125 4.47 -10.15 -8.58
N ALA A 126 3.80 -11.03 -7.86
CA ALA A 126 2.40 -10.88 -7.46
C ALA A 126 2.31 -9.86 -6.34
N ARG A 127 1.38 -8.91 -6.45
CA ARG A 127 1.13 -7.91 -5.42
C ARG A 127 0.43 -8.58 -4.25
N VAL A 128 0.98 -8.41 -3.05
CA VAL A 128 0.44 -8.94 -1.80
C VAL A 128 0.01 -7.77 -0.93
N VAL A 129 -1.21 -7.83 -0.41
CA VAL A 129 -1.76 -6.87 0.55
C VAL A 129 -2.20 -7.65 1.78
N LEU A 130 -1.63 -7.33 2.93
CA LEU A 130 -2.02 -7.88 4.22
C LEU A 130 -2.78 -6.82 5.02
N SER A 131 -3.83 -7.25 5.69
CA SER A 131 -4.64 -6.41 6.57
C SER A 131 -4.89 -7.15 7.88
N ALA A 132 -4.43 -6.58 8.99
CA ALA A 132 -4.60 -7.13 10.32
C ALA A 132 -5.74 -6.41 11.06
N GLY A 133 -6.52 -7.15 11.85
CA GLY A 133 -7.52 -6.56 12.75
C GLY A 133 -6.92 -5.80 13.96
N GLY A 134 -5.60 -5.83 14.13
CA GLY A 134 -4.87 -5.11 15.17
C GLY A 134 -3.37 -5.38 15.12
N GLY A 135 -2.62 -4.84 16.08
CA GLY A 135 -1.16 -4.81 16.07
C GLY A 135 -0.60 -3.90 14.98
N ALA A 136 0.65 -4.12 14.58
CA ALA A 136 1.29 -3.36 13.51
C ALA A 136 2.31 -4.22 12.73
N PHE A 137 2.38 -4.02 11.43
CA PHE A 137 3.50 -4.53 10.63
C PHE A 137 4.75 -3.69 10.88
N GLN A 138 5.90 -4.34 11.04
CA GLN A 138 7.14 -3.68 11.41
C GLN A 138 7.63 -2.69 10.34
N GLU A 139 7.38 -3.00 9.06
CA GLU A 139 7.83 -2.19 7.93
C GLU A 139 7.01 -0.90 7.75
N THR A 140 5.69 -0.97 7.97
CA THR A 140 4.78 0.17 7.76
C THR A 140 4.41 0.90 9.04
N GLY A 141 4.53 0.24 10.19
CA GLY A 141 4.03 0.74 11.47
C GLY A 141 2.51 0.75 11.58
N THR A 142 1.78 0.20 10.61
CA THR A 142 0.31 0.20 10.56
C THR A 142 -0.26 -1.21 10.54
N THR A 143 -1.58 -1.33 10.57
CA THR A 143 -2.29 -2.61 10.43
C THR A 143 -2.31 -3.16 9.00
N GLN A 144 -1.66 -2.48 8.05
CA GLN A 144 -1.59 -2.93 6.66
C GLN A 144 -0.14 -3.00 6.17
N ALA A 145 0.16 -4.03 5.39
CA ALA A 145 1.44 -4.18 4.69
C ALA A 145 1.20 -4.51 3.23
N MET A 146 2.04 -3.97 2.36
CA MET A 146 1.97 -4.20 0.92
C MET A 146 3.35 -4.54 0.39
N GLY A 147 3.41 -5.48 -0.54
CA GLY A 147 4.65 -5.84 -1.21
C GLY A 147 4.43 -6.70 -2.44
N SER A 148 5.51 -7.29 -2.94
CA SER A 148 5.49 -8.17 -4.10
C SER A 148 6.20 -9.49 -3.78
N THR A 149 5.70 -10.60 -4.33
CA THR A 149 6.37 -11.90 -4.22
C THR A 149 7.70 -11.91 -4.98
N ASN A 150 8.68 -12.64 -4.45
CA ASN A 150 9.97 -12.86 -5.10
C ASN A 150 9.89 -13.93 -6.23
N GLU A 151 11.03 -14.30 -6.81
CA GLU A 151 11.13 -15.33 -7.87
C GLU A 151 10.53 -16.69 -7.47
N LYS A 152 10.50 -17.01 -6.17
CA LYS A 152 9.92 -18.24 -5.62
C LYS A 152 8.43 -18.08 -5.27
N GLY A 153 7.81 -16.96 -5.63
CA GLY A 153 6.41 -16.68 -5.31
C GLY A 153 6.16 -16.38 -3.83
N VAL A 154 7.21 -16.04 -3.07
CA VAL A 154 7.12 -15.82 -1.62
C VAL A 154 7.25 -14.33 -1.29
N TYR A 155 6.36 -13.83 -0.44
CA TYR A 155 6.48 -12.54 0.25
C TYR A 155 6.65 -12.79 1.75
N ARG A 156 7.51 -12.01 2.41
CA ARG A 156 7.77 -12.12 3.85
C ARG A 156 7.65 -10.75 4.50
N THR A 157 7.03 -10.71 5.67
CA THR A 157 6.91 -9.49 6.49
C THR A 157 6.91 -9.86 7.97
N LYS A 158 7.13 -8.87 8.84
CA LYS A 158 7.08 -9.03 10.29
C LYS A 158 5.87 -8.28 10.84
N TRP A 159 5.10 -8.96 11.68
CA TRP A 159 3.98 -8.38 12.40
C TRP A 159 4.26 -8.43 13.90
N ARG A 160 3.95 -7.35 14.61
CA ARG A 160 4.09 -7.22 16.05
C ARG A 160 2.74 -6.90 16.68
N THR A 161 2.54 -7.43 17.87
CA THR A 161 1.37 -7.14 18.70
C THR A 161 1.61 -5.83 19.47
N TYR A 162 0.60 -5.30 20.16
CA TYR A 162 0.78 -4.15 21.05
C TYR A 162 1.59 -4.52 22.30
N GLU A 163 1.97 -3.52 23.10
CA GLU A 163 2.63 -3.73 24.39
C GLU A 163 1.75 -4.58 25.34
N ALA A 164 2.39 -5.33 26.24
CA ALA A 164 1.70 -6.28 27.11
C ALA A 164 0.56 -5.66 27.94
N GLY A 165 0.74 -4.42 28.41
CA GLY A 165 -0.28 -3.68 29.17
C GLY A 165 -1.56 -3.34 28.39
N ALA A 166 -1.57 -3.50 27.06
CA ALA A 166 -2.76 -3.31 26.24
C ALA A 166 -3.71 -4.51 26.26
N TYR A 167 -3.31 -5.62 26.89
CA TYR A 167 -4.07 -6.87 26.90
C TYR A 167 -4.60 -7.16 28.30
N THR A 168 -5.89 -7.47 28.39
CA THR A 168 -6.54 -7.93 29.63
C THR A 168 -6.69 -9.46 29.68
N GLY A 169 -6.28 -10.16 28.63
CA GLY A 169 -6.33 -11.61 28.50
C GLY A 169 -5.87 -12.09 27.13
N ASN A 170 -5.84 -13.42 26.94
CA ASN A 170 -5.47 -14.03 25.67
C ASN A 170 -6.43 -13.60 24.56
N MET A 171 -5.89 -13.24 23.40
CA MET A 171 -6.69 -12.86 22.24
C MET A 171 -6.11 -13.45 20.95
N SER A 172 -6.79 -13.29 19.82
CA SER A 172 -6.27 -13.73 18.52
C SER A 172 -6.59 -12.71 17.45
N TYR A 173 -5.57 -12.30 16.70
CA TYR A 173 -5.74 -11.41 15.56
C TYR A 173 -5.89 -12.21 14.28
N ARG A 174 -6.86 -11.82 13.45
CA ARG A 174 -6.98 -12.35 12.09
C ARG A 174 -6.27 -11.40 11.13
N ILE A 175 -5.45 -11.98 10.27
CA ILE A 175 -4.77 -11.27 9.20
C ILE A 175 -5.30 -11.80 7.88
N GLY A 176 -6.02 -10.94 7.17
CA GLY A 176 -6.45 -11.18 5.80
C GLY A 176 -5.31 -10.91 4.83
N VAL A 177 -5.17 -11.77 3.84
CA VAL A 177 -4.17 -11.67 2.78
C VAL A 177 -4.88 -11.68 1.44
N GLN A 178 -4.56 -10.69 0.60
CA GLN A 178 -5.01 -10.62 -0.77
C GLN A 178 -3.81 -10.62 -1.70
N VAL A 179 -3.88 -11.42 -2.75
CA VAL A 179 -2.83 -11.52 -3.77
C VAL A 179 -3.42 -11.23 -5.13
N THR A 180 -2.80 -10.32 -5.88
CA THR A 180 -3.24 -9.95 -7.24
C THR A 180 -2.07 -9.96 -8.21
N LYS A 181 -2.31 -10.44 -9.43
CA LYS A 181 -1.34 -10.45 -10.53
C LYS A 181 -2.08 -10.31 -11.84
N GLU A 182 -1.55 -9.50 -12.75
CA GLU A 182 -2.10 -9.36 -14.09
C GLU A 182 -2.11 -10.73 -14.80
N GLY A 183 -3.23 -11.06 -15.44
CA GLY A 183 -3.43 -12.37 -16.07
C GLY A 183 -3.92 -13.47 -15.12
N PHE A 184 -4.12 -13.18 -13.83
CA PHE A 184 -4.65 -14.12 -12.85
C PHE A 184 -5.87 -13.57 -12.12
N ASP A 185 -6.71 -14.47 -11.61
CA ASP A 185 -7.77 -14.10 -10.68
C ASP A 185 -7.18 -13.84 -9.29
N ARG A 186 -7.79 -12.90 -8.56
CA ARG A 186 -7.39 -12.56 -7.19
C ARG A 186 -7.36 -13.79 -6.27
N GLY A 187 -6.26 -13.98 -5.56
CA GLY A 187 -6.13 -14.93 -4.47
C GLY A 187 -6.48 -14.31 -3.13
N ARG A 188 -7.05 -15.11 -2.22
CA ARG A 188 -7.31 -14.70 -0.84
C ARG A 188 -6.84 -15.77 0.12
N GLY A 189 -6.31 -15.35 1.26
CA GLY A 189 -5.93 -16.19 2.38
C GLY A 189 -6.21 -15.48 3.69
N GLU A 190 -6.25 -16.23 4.77
CA GLU A 190 -6.41 -15.70 6.12
C GLU A 190 -5.53 -16.52 7.08
N ILE A 191 -5.00 -15.87 8.10
CA ILE A 191 -4.30 -16.54 9.20
C ILE A 191 -4.73 -15.93 10.54
N ALA A 192 -4.86 -16.79 11.55
CA ALA A 192 -5.12 -16.38 12.92
C ALA A 192 -3.81 -16.46 13.73
N ILE A 193 -3.48 -15.37 14.42
CA ILE A 193 -2.31 -15.27 15.27
C ILE A 193 -2.78 -15.15 16.72
N PRO A 194 -2.73 -16.24 17.51
CA PRO A 194 -3.02 -16.19 18.93
C PRO A 194 -1.93 -15.44 19.69
N VAL A 195 -2.38 -14.54 20.56
CA VAL A 195 -1.55 -13.75 21.48
C VAL A 195 -1.83 -14.22 22.90
N LYS A 196 -0.77 -14.63 23.59
CA LYS A 196 -0.82 -14.98 25.01
C LYS A 196 -0.37 -13.81 25.87
N VAL A 197 -1.11 -13.59 26.96
CA VAL A 197 -0.69 -12.70 28.05
C VAL A 197 -0.16 -13.61 29.15
N ASN A 198 1.06 -13.32 29.61
CA ASN A 198 1.64 -14.03 30.75
C ASN A 198 1.07 -13.52 32.07
#